data_AF-A0A5N6E291-F1
#
_entry.id   AF-A0A5N6E291-F1
#
_cell.length_a   1.000
_cell.length_b   1.000
_cell.length_c   1.000
_cell.angle_alpha   90.00
_cell.angle_beta   90.00
_cell.angle_gamma   90.00
#
_symmetry.space_group_name_H-M   'P 1'
#
loop_
_entity.id
_entity.type
_entity.pdbx_description
1 polymer ?
#
loop_
_entity_poly.entity_id
_entity_poly.type
_entity_poly.pdbx_seq_one_letter_code
_entity_poly.pdbx_strand_id
1 'polypeptide(L)'
;MKIHEDTPIEIINRVDPVRSAFLRAWCVWQDNNSEDTLVIWDLHYESWKEVLVEQCYFNADTQLLKFSFIRGGRILTGYVFCCMQWLCAIQAMLESDEKRVQFEIVAKEDDYDESDESRSEYDLGSTGLWHAFTRVEPSFPLNFEGLSSTDAKFQRCLNVHAFTVLLTESRLIPLPRQAMLAIGQATEGVIVQKEDGSPEFVSSDPHDIEQLDMKVAVAAIWIQRTSHVFWRSNPRDTISEGGPFWKRIYANLSKEDPNHLSLYRERLSVWVQQFGEISENSNVAEETHDIAREVQDTLDEIYSVHMELY
;
A
#
# COMPACT_ATOMS: atom_id res chain seq x y z
N MET A 1 0.07 -5.60 12.99
CA MET A 1 0.44 -6.89 13.60
C MET A 1 1.73 -6.73 14.39
N LYS A 2 1.90 -7.45 15.50
CA LYS A 2 3.13 -7.46 16.31
C LYS A 2 3.90 -8.76 16.10
N ILE A 3 5.23 -8.71 16.22
CA ILE A 3 6.15 -9.84 16.18
C ILE A 3 6.83 -9.98 17.55
N HIS A 4 6.92 -11.20 18.07
CA HIS A 4 7.61 -11.48 19.33
C HIS A 4 9.13 -11.49 19.12
N GLU A 5 9.91 -11.07 20.11
CA GLU A 5 11.39 -10.97 20.03
C GLU A 5 12.06 -12.27 19.60
N ASP A 6 11.53 -13.37 20.12
CA ASP A 6 11.99 -14.74 19.86
C ASP A 6 11.44 -15.36 18.57
N THR A 7 10.66 -14.61 17.77
CA THR A 7 10.13 -15.15 16.52
C THR A 7 11.30 -15.57 15.63
N PRO A 8 11.36 -16.85 15.22
CA PRO A 8 12.45 -17.33 14.39
C PRO A 8 12.34 -16.78 12.96
N ILE A 9 13.46 -16.31 12.43
CA ILE A 9 13.62 -15.89 11.03
C ILE A 9 14.69 -16.79 10.42
N GLU A 10 14.29 -17.59 9.45
CA GLU A 10 15.16 -18.54 8.79
C GLU A 10 15.67 -17.98 7.46
N ILE A 11 16.97 -18.10 7.22
CA ILE A 11 17.60 -17.70 5.95
C ILE A 11 18.34 -18.91 5.40
N ILE A 12 17.79 -19.49 4.34
CA ILE A 12 18.40 -20.63 3.66
C ILE A 12 19.21 -20.11 2.49
N ASN A 13 20.53 -20.17 2.59
CA ASN A 13 21.38 -19.79 1.47
C ASN A 13 21.50 -20.98 0.49
N ARG A 14 20.82 -20.92 -0.66
CA ARG A 14 20.87 -21.97 -1.68
C ARG A 14 22.16 -21.91 -2.51
N VAL A 15 22.82 -20.75 -2.55
CA VAL A 15 24.08 -20.54 -3.28
C VAL A 15 25.29 -21.05 -2.47
N ASP A 16 25.32 -20.76 -1.18
CA ASP A 16 26.30 -21.29 -0.22
C ASP A 16 25.59 -21.80 1.04
N PRO A 17 25.21 -23.10 1.09
CA PRO A 17 24.46 -23.66 2.21
C PRO A 17 25.12 -23.51 3.59
N VAL A 18 26.46 -23.40 3.66
CA VAL A 18 27.20 -23.22 4.93
C VAL A 18 26.97 -21.83 5.52
N ARG A 19 26.49 -20.88 4.69
CA ARG A 19 26.15 -19.51 5.06
C ARG A 19 24.65 -19.32 5.27
N SER A 20 23.91 -20.39 5.55
CA SER A 20 22.53 -20.26 6.04
C SER A 20 22.52 -19.73 7.48
N ALA A 21 21.50 -18.96 7.84
CA ALA A 21 21.37 -18.36 9.17
C ALA A 21 20.01 -18.63 9.79
N PHE A 22 20.00 -18.70 11.11
CA PHE A 22 18.79 -18.79 11.92
C PHE A 22 18.84 -17.68 12.95
N LEU A 23 17.92 -16.73 12.83
CA LEU A 23 17.90 -15.50 13.60
C LEU A 23 16.66 -15.46 14.48
N ARG A 24 16.71 -14.61 15.50
CA ARG A 24 15.52 -14.17 16.21
C ARG A 24 15.15 -12.77 15.74
N ALA A 25 13.88 -12.40 15.81
CA ALA A 25 13.41 -11.09 15.37
C ALA A 25 14.12 -9.93 16.08
N TRP A 26 14.56 -10.11 17.33
CA TRP A 26 15.34 -9.09 18.05
C TRP A 26 16.65 -8.70 17.38
N CYS A 27 17.24 -9.58 16.56
CA CYS A 27 18.48 -9.28 15.82
C CYS A 27 18.31 -8.16 14.78
N VAL A 28 17.07 -7.79 14.44
CA VAL A 28 16.74 -6.71 13.50
C VAL A 28 15.88 -5.63 14.16
N TRP A 29 16.00 -5.47 15.48
CA TRP A 29 15.43 -4.34 16.22
C TRP A 29 16.40 -3.16 16.25
N GLN A 30 15.86 -1.96 16.46
CA GLN A 30 16.72 -0.82 16.81
C GLN A 30 17.27 -0.98 18.24
N ASP A 31 18.52 -0.59 18.44
CA ASP A 31 19.16 -0.59 19.75
C ASP A 31 18.32 0.19 20.78
N ASN A 32 18.13 -0.41 21.96
CA ASN A 32 17.37 0.09 23.13
C ASN A 32 15.87 -0.25 23.19
N ASN A 33 15.34 -1.14 22.36
CA ASN A 33 13.99 -1.64 22.59
C ASN A 33 13.97 -2.71 23.70
N SER A 34 13.20 -2.48 24.76
CA SER A 34 13.07 -3.38 25.91
C SER A 34 11.73 -4.13 25.96
N GLU A 35 10.91 -4.03 24.90
CA GLU A 35 9.63 -4.73 24.81
C GLU A 35 9.80 -6.12 24.21
N ASP A 36 9.12 -7.14 24.76
CA ASP A 36 9.12 -8.52 24.24
C ASP A 36 8.44 -8.66 22.85
N THR A 37 7.73 -7.62 22.41
CA THR A 37 7.03 -7.60 21.12
C THR A 37 7.20 -6.26 20.44
N LEU A 38 7.35 -6.26 19.13
CA LEU A 38 7.48 -5.04 18.32
C LEU A 38 6.41 -5.01 17.22
N VAL A 39 5.96 -3.83 16.82
CA VAL A 39 5.14 -3.71 15.61
C VAL A 39 6.01 -4.08 14.42
N ILE A 40 5.54 -4.93 13.50
CA ILE A 40 6.34 -5.39 12.34
C ILE A 40 6.96 -4.19 11.59
N TRP A 41 6.21 -3.10 11.47
CA TRP A 41 6.64 -1.89 10.77
C TRP A 41 7.82 -1.14 11.42
N ASP A 42 8.16 -1.46 12.67
CA ASP A 42 9.29 -0.89 13.41
C ASP A 42 10.56 -1.77 13.30
N LEU A 43 10.50 -2.90 12.58
CA LEU A 43 11.69 -3.70 12.31
C LEU A 43 12.70 -2.90 11.46
N HIS A 44 13.98 -3.01 11.80
CA HIS A 44 15.04 -2.21 11.23
C HIS A 44 15.65 -2.86 9.99
N TYR A 45 15.27 -2.35 8.82
CA TYR A 45 15.70 -2.92 7.54
C TYR A 45 17.21 -2.79 7.27
N GLU A 46 17.87 -1.76 7.79
CA GLU A 46 19.33 -1.64 7.64
C GLU A 46 20.04 -2.75 8.41
N SER A 47 19.62 -3.05 9.64
CA SER A 47 20.14 -4.18 10.42
C SER A 47 19.88 -5.52 9.73
N TRP A 48 18.72 -5.68 9.07
CA TRP A 48 18.45 -6.85 8.23
C TRP A 48 19.46 -7.00 7.09
N LYS A 49 19.76 -5.91 6.36
CA LYS A 49 20.76 -5.94 5.28
C LYS A 49 22.16 -6.27 5.81
N GLU A 50 22.55 -5.69 6.93
CA GLU A 50 23.82 -6.00 7.59
C GLU A 50 23.92 -7.48 7.92
N VAL A 51 22.88 -8.06 8.53
CA VAL A 51 22.84 -9.49 8.84
C VAL A 51 22.95 -10.36 7.58
N LEU A 52 22.26 -10.01 6.50
CA LEU A 52 22.36 -10.73 5.23
C LEU A 52 23.79 -10.71 4.66
N VAL A 53 24.43 -9.54 4.65
CA VAL A 53 25.78 -9.39 4.11
C VAL A 53 26.80 -10.10 5.00
N GLU A 54 26.75 -9.88 6.31
CA GLU A 54 27.77 -10.36 7.24
C GLU A 54 27.65 -11.85 7.54
N GLN A 55 26.44 -12.34 7.78
CA GLN A 55 26.22 -13.74 8.17
C GLN A 55 25.99 -14.65 6.97
N CYS A 56 25.24 -14.16 5.98
CA CYS A 56 24.82 -14.99 4.84
C CYS A 56 25.64 -14.75 3.56
N TYR A 57 26.57 -13.80 3.57
CA TYR A 57 27.38 -13.42 2.40
C TYR A 57 26.52 -13.02 1.20
N PHE A 58 25.38 -12.39 1.49
CA PHE A 58 24.45 -11.95 0.47
C PHE A 58 25.07 -10.87 -0.43
N ASN A 59 24.98 -11.06 -1.74
CA ASN A 59 25.40 -10.07 -2.73
C ASN A 59 24.22 -9.71 -3.65
N ALA A 60 23.70 -8.49 -3.50
CA ALA A 60 22.56 -8.00 -4.27
C ALA A 60 22.82 -7.91 -5.78
N ASP A 61 24.07 -7.89 -6.23
CA ASP A 61 24.42 -7.84 -7.67
C ASP A 61 24.24 -9.21 -8.33
N THR A 62 24.47 -10.31 -7.60
CA THR A 62 24.49 -11.67 -8.16
C THR A 62 23.41 -12.60 -7.58
N GLN A 63 22.74 -12.19 -6.51
CA GLN A 63 21.78 -13.02 -5.77
C GLN A 63 20.45 -12.29 -5.56
N LEU A 64 19.41 -13.08 -5.30
CA LEU A 64 18.07 -12.62 -4.96
C LEU A 64 17.66 -13.20 -3.60
N LEU A 65 16.85 -12.42 -2.88
CA LEU A 65 16.20 -12.87 -1.66
C LEU A 65 14.76 -13.25 -1.97
N LYS A 66 14.47 -14.55 -1.89
CA LYS A 66 13.18 -15.17 -2.17
C LYS A 66 12.45 -15.48 -0.87
N PHE A 67 11.12 -15.46 -0.88
CA PHE A 67 10.28 -15.98 0.21
C PHE A 67 9.16 -16.83 -0.38
N SER A 68 8.66 -17.79 0.40
CA SER A 68 7.52 -18.60 -0.01
C SER A 68 6.68 -19.03 1.19
N PHE A 69 5.36 -19.08 1.04
CA PHE A 69 4.44 -19.54 2.08
C PHE A 69 3.16 -20.14 1.51
N ILE A 70 2.49 -20.96 2.32
CA ILE A 70 1.19 -21.55 1.97
C ILE A 70 0.03 -20.70 2.52
N ARG A 71 -0.90 -20.32 1.64
CA ARG A 71 -2.16 -19.67 2.04
C ARG A 71 -3.32 -20.26 1.24
N GLY A 72 -4.29 -20.84 1.93
CA GLY A 72 -5.47 -21.42 1.28
C GLY A 72 -5.10 -22.59 0.36
N GLY A 73 -4.10 -23.38 0.74
CA GLY A 73 -3.62 -24.54 -0.02
C GLY A 73 -2.78 -24.20 -1.27
N ARG A 74 -2.43 -22.93 -1.49
CA ARG A 74 -1.57 -22.50 -2.60
C ARG A 74 -0.22 -22.03 -2.06
N ILE A 75 0.85 -22.37 -2.78
CA ILE A 75 2.20 -21.84 -2.51
C ILE A 75 2.31 -20.49 -3.21
N LEU A 76 2.69 -19.46 -2.46
CA LEU A 76 2.95 -18.11 -2.95
C LEU A 76 4.42 -17.80 -2.77
N THR A 77 5.10 -17.36 -3.84
CA THR A 77 6.57 -17.22 -3.87
C THR A 77 7.00 -15.87 -4.41
N GLY A 78 7.58 -14.98 -3.59
CA GLY A 78 8.01 -13.66 -4.03
C GLY A 78 9.49 -13.38 -3.80
N TYR A 79 9.92 -12.18 -4.20
CA TYR A 79 11.28 -11.68 -3.99
C TYR A 79 11.27 -10.35 -3.25
N VAL A 80 12.32 -10.10 -2.48
CA VAL A 80 12.51 -8.88 -1.68
C VAL A 80 13.60 -8.03 -2.34
N PHE A 81 13.20 -6.83 -2.77
CA PHE A 81 14.07 -5.80 -3.33
C PHE A 81 14.10 -4.53 -2.45
N CYS A 82 13.16 -4.38 -1.53
CA CYS A 82 13.09 -3.21 -0.66
C CYS A 82 12.54 -3.54 0.75
N CYS A 83 12.69 -2.56 1.66
CA CYS A 83 12.19 -2.63 3.03
C CYS A 83 10.71 -3.03 3.10
N MET A 84 9.88 -2.46 2.24
CA MET A 84 8.44 -2.71 2.29
C MET A 84 8.09 -4.15 1.91
N GLN A 85 8.69 -4.67 0.83
CA GLN A 85 8.50 -6.07 0.42
C GLN A 85 8.94 -7.04 1.52
N TRP A 86 10.03 -6.74 2.21
CA TRP A 86 10.49 -7.51 3.35
C TRP A 86 9.47 -7.52 4.51
N LEU A 87 8.98 -6.36 4.93
CA LEU A 87 8.00 -6.23 6.01
C LEU A 87 6.67 -6.92 5.67
N CYS A 88 6.18 -6.74 4.45
CA CYS A 88 4.97 -7.41 3.95
C CYS A 88 5.16 -8.92 3.88
N ALA A 89 6.32 -9.40 3.42
CA ALA A 89 6.62 -10.83 3.37
C ALA A 89 6.60 -11.45 4.78
N ILE A 90 7.21 -10.79 5.78
CA ILE A 90 7.15 -11.21 7.19
C ILE A 90 5.70 -11.26 7.67
N GLN A 91 4.92 -10.21 7.43
CA GLN A 91 3.52 -10.16 7.85
C GLN A 91 2.70 -11.30 7.21
N ALA A 92 2.84 -11.50 5.90
CA ALA A 92 2.13 -12.53 5.17
C ALA A 92 2.51 -13.95 5.62
N MET A 93 3.80 -14.20 5.88
CA MET A 93 4.29 -15.46 6.43
C MET A 93 3.77 -15.74 7.84
N LEU A 94 3.64 -14.71 8.69
CA LEU A 94 3.06 -14.84 10.03
C LEU A 94 1.54 -15.06 10.00
N GLU A 95 0.85 -14.54 8.98
CA GLU A 95 -0.58 -14.78 8.73
C GLU A 95 -0.86 -16.09 7.98
N SER A 96 0.18 -16.75 7.45
CA SER A 96 0.06 -17.98 6.68
C SER A 96 -0.32 -19.18 7.55
N ASP A 97 -0.70 -20.29 6.90
CA ASP A 97 -1.02 -21.55 7.58
C ASP A 97 0.19 -22.12 8.33
N GLU A 98 1.40 -21.81 7.86
CA GLU A 98 2.67 -22.31 8.42
C GLU A 98 3.20 -21.45 9.57
N LYS A 99 2.80 -20.16 9.63
CA LYS A 99 3.26 -19.17 10.63
C LYS A 99 4.78 -19.12 10.80
N ARG A 100 5.52 -19.38 9.73
CA ARG A 100 6.98 -19.49 9.71
C ARG A 100 7.57 -18.44 8.79
N VAL A 101 8.53 -17.66 9.31
CA VAL A 101 9.22 -16.63 8.54
C VAL A 101 10.49 -17.25 7.96
N GLN A 102 10.52 -17.44 6.64
CA GLN A 102 11.66 -18.04 5.93
C GLN A 102 11.96 -17.28 4.65
N PHE A 103 13.24 -16.99 4.45
CA PHE A 103 13.79 -16.46 3.21
C PHE A 103 14.82 -17.42 2.63
N GLU A 104 14.98 -17.38 1.31
CA GLU A 104 16.01 -18.13 0.58
C GLU A 104 16.89 -17.16 -0.21
N ILE A 105 18.21 -17.36 -0.17
CA ILE A 105 19.14 -16.67 -1.07
C ILE A 105 19.36 -17.57 -2.27
N VAL A 106 19.04 -17.08 -3.47
CA VAL A 106 19.17 -17.82 -4.75
C VAL A 106 20.04 -17.04 -5.73
N ALA A 107 20.66 -17.72 -6.69
CA ALA A 107 21.42 -17.06 -7.75
C ALA A 107 20.45 -16.38 -8.73
N LYS A 108 20.85 -15.24 -9.29
CA LYS A 108 20.06 -14.56 -10.34
C LYS A 108 19.94 -15.37 -11.64
N GLU A 109 20.84 -16.32 -11.86
CA GLU A 109 20.89 -17.14 -13.08
C GLU A 109 19.86 -18.29 -13.08
N ASP A 110 19.29 -18.65 -11.93
CA ASP A 110 18.42 -19.83 -11.80
C ASP A 110 16.92 -19.56 -12.14
N ASP A 111 16.52 -18.35 -12.54
CA ASP A 111 15.09 -18.00 -12.77
C ASP A 111 14.78 -17.29 -14.11
N TYR A 112 15.74 -17.18 -15.04
CA TYR A 112 15.46 -16.75 -16.43
C TYR A 112 15.38 -17.96 -17.38
N ASP A 113 14.49 -18.92 -17.10
CA ASP A 113 14.09 -19.89 -18.12
C ASP A 113 13.05 -19.22 -19.04
N GLU A 114 13.53 -18.67 -20.17
CA GLU A 114 12.76 -18.08 -21.26
C GLU A 114 11.92 -19.12 -22.05
N SER A 115 11.25 -20.08 -21.39
CA SER A 115 10.54 -21.16 -22.09
C SER A 115 9.02 -20.99 -22.23
N ASP A 116 8.41 -19.93 -21.72
CA ASP A 116 6.95 -19.71 -21.82
C ASP A 116 6.54 -18.52 -22.72
N GLU A 117 7.30 -18.25 -23.77
CA GLU A 117 6.76 -17.57 -24.96
C GLU A 117 5.90 -18.54 -25.79
N SER A 118 4.73 -18.92 -25.29
CA SER A 118 3.65 -19.35 -26.18
C SER A 118 2.28 -18.90 -25.67
N ARG A 119 1.59 -18.18 -26.55
CA ARG A 119 0.26 -17.58 -26.38
C ARG A 119 -0.76 -18.57 -25.83
N SER A 120 -1.43 -18.22 -24.72
CA SER A 120 -2.81 -18.63 -24.43
C SER A 120 -3.39 -17.81 -23.28
N GLU A 121 -4.32 -16.92 -23.62
CA GLU A 121 -5.58 -16.64 -22.91
C GLU A 121 -5.68 -17.08 -21.43
N TYR A 122 -5.71 -16.09 -20.53
CA TYR A 122 -6.15 -16.14 -19.13
C TYR A 122 -5.91 -17.45 -18.34
N ASP A 123 -4.65 -17.71 -17.97
CA ASP A 123 -4.36 -18.60 -16.84
C ASP A 123 -3.36 -17.92 -15.89
N LEU A 124 -3.86 -17.41 -14.75
CA LEU A 124 -3.06 -16.85 -13.65
C LEU A 124 -2.48 -18.00 -12.80
N GLY A 125 -1.81 -18.94 -13.45
CA GLY A 125 -1.10 -20.06 -12.84
C GLY A 125 0.27 -19.64 -12.31
N SER A 126 0.58 -20.07 -11.08
CA SER A 126 1.85 -20.19 -10.33
C SER A 126 3.04 -19.21 -10.49
N THR A 127 3.18 -18.46 -11.57
CA THR A 127 4.30 -17.52 -11.85
C THR A 127 3.82 -16.10 -12.15
N GLY A 128 2.55 -15.91 -12.55
CA GLY A 128 2.03 -14.61 -12.98
C GLY A 128 1.93 -13.52 -11.89
N LEU A 129 1.72 -13.92 -10.64
CA LEU A 129 1.54 -12.98 -9.52
C LEU A 129 2.79 -12.11 -9.28
N TRP A 130 3.98 -12.71 -9.40
CA TRP A 130 5.27 -12.07 -9.13
C TRP A 130 5.93 -11.50 -10.38
N HIS A 131 5.54 -11.98 -11.56
CA HIS A 131 5.87 -11.32 -12.81
C HIS A 131 5.25 -9.90 -12.89
N ALA A 132 4.08 -9.67 -12.28
CA ALA A 132 3.51 -8.33 -12.14
C ALA A 132 4.37 -7.43 -11.24
N PHE A 133 4.94 -7.96 -10.15
CA PHE A 133 5.80 -7.18 -9.25
C PHE A 133 7.22 -6.92 -9.78
N THR A 134 7.72 -7.70 -10.74
CA THR A 134 9.02 -7.48 -11.40
C THR A 134 8.95 -6.48 -12.56
N ARG A 135 7.76 -6.23 -13.12
CA ARG A 135 7.52 -5.31 -14.25
C ARG A 135 7.00 -3.93 -13.85
N VAL A 136 6.71 -3.71 -12.58
CA VAL A 136 6.19 -2.43 -12.11
C VAL A 136 7.34 -1.63 -11.52
N GLU A 137 8.04 -0.90 -12.39
CA GLU A 137 8.44 0.44 -12.00
C GLU A 137 7.14 1.14 -11.56
N PRO A 138 7.10 1.78 -10.37
CA PRO A 138 5.93 2.55 -9.99
C PRO A 138 5.64 3.51 -11.14
N SER A 139 4.48 3.38 -11.76
CA SER A 139 4.06 4.17 -12.93
C SER A 139 3.89 5.67 -12.61
N PHE A 140 4.36 6.10 -11.45
CA PHE A 140 4.32 7.47 -10.98
C PHE A 140 5.68 8.11 -11.26
N PRO A 141 5.71 9.32 -11.81
CA PRO A 141 6.94 9.99 -12.20
C PRO A 141 7.92 10.02 -11.03
N LEU A 142 9.13 9.50 -11.29
CA LEU A 142 10.23 9.41 -10.31
C LEU A 142 10.74 10.78 -9.83
N ASN A 143 10.25 11.88 -10.43
CA ASN A 143 10.68 13.24 -10.15
C ASN A 143 9.46 14.15 -9.98
N PHE A 144 8.93 14.22 -8.76
CA PHE A 144 8.05 15.29 -8.32
C PHE A 144 8.93 16.51 -7.99
N GLU A 145 9.18 17.39 -8.97
CA GLU A 145 9.93 18.63 -8.73
C GLU A 145 9.05 19.62 -7.94
N GLY A 146 9.38 19.84 -6.65
CA GLY A 146 8.75 20.91 -5.86
C GLY A 146 8.51 20.61 -4.39
N LEU A 147 8.81 19.41 -3.90
CA LEU A 147 8.44 19.01 -2.54
C LEU A 147 9.55 19.32 -1.53
N SER A 148 9.27 20.14 -0.52
CA SER A 148 10.15 20.27 0.63
C SER A 148 9.58 19.53 1.86
N SER A 149 9.99 18.28 2.04
CA SER A 149 10.51 17.76 3.33
C SER A 149 10.97 16.30 3.17
N THR A 150 12.20 16.13 2.68
CA THR A 150 12.92 14.86 2.50
C THR A 150 12.30 13.92 1.46
N ASP A 151 12.53 14.18 0.18
CA ASP A 151 12.03 13.44 -1.01
C ASP A 151 12.16 11.91 -0.89
N ALA A 152 13.21 11.41 -0.23
CA ALA A 152 13.39 9.99 0.04
C ALA A 152 12.27 9.38 0.93
N LYS A 153 11.74 10.13 1.91
CA LYS A 153 10.64 9.68 2.76
C LYS A 153 9.32 9.69 2.01
N PHE A 154 9.08 10.71 1.19
CA PHE A 154 7.89 10.78 0.35
C PHE A 154 7.88 9.66 -0.69
N GLN A 155 8.99 9.47 -1.41
CA GLN A 155 9.13 8.37 -2.36
C GLN A 155 8.97 7.01 -1.68
N ARG A 156 9.51 6.84 -0.47
CA ARG A 156 9.27 5.63 0.33
C ARG A 156 7.78 5.47 0.61
N CYS A 157 7.06 6.51 1.02
CA CYS A 157 5.61 6.44 1.24
C CYS A 157 4.85 6.02 -0.04
N LEU A 158 5.14 6.64 -1.18
CA LEU A 158 4.53 6.26 -2.46
C LEU A 158 4.79 4.80 -2.82
N ASN A 159 6.04 4.36 -2.70
CA ASN A 159 6.42 2.96 -2.99
C ASN A 159 5.68 1.97 -2.08
N VAL A 160 5.43 2.35 -0.83
CA VAL A 160 4.66 1.52 0.11
C VAL A 160 3.22 1.36 -0.34
N HIS A 161 2.56 2.47 -0.68
CA HIS A 161 1.18 2.42 -1.14
C HIS A 161 1.05 1.71 -2.49
N ALA A 162 1.95 1.97 -3.43
CA ALA A 162 1.96 1.31 -4.74
C ALA A 162 2.11 -0.21 -4.60
N PHE A 163 3.04 -0.65 -3.75
CA PHE A 163 3.22 -2.09 -3.49
C PHE A 163 2.02 -2.71 -2.78
N THR A 164 1.44 -2.01 -1.79
CA THR A 164 0.28 -2.51 -1.04
C THR A 164 -0.94 -2.64 -1.96
N VAL A 165 -1.14 -1.67 -2.85
CA VAL A 165 -2.16 -1.71 -3.91
C VAL A 165 -2.02 -2.94 -4.78
N LEU A 166 -0.82 -3.26 -5.23
CA LEU A 166 -0.58 -4.44 -6.07
C LEU A 166 -0.91 -5.75 -5.32
N LEU A 167 -0.60 -5.83 -4.02
CA LEU A 167 -1.00 -6.97 -3.18
C LEU A 167 -2.53 -7.07 -3.04
N THR A 168 -3.21 -5.93 -2.89
CA THR A 168 -4.68 -5.87 -2.81
C THR A 168 -5.34 -6.24 -4.13
N GLU A 169 -4.87 -5.71 -5.26
CA GLU A 169 -5.32 -6.04 -6.61
C GLU A 169 -5.17 -7.54 -6.90
N SER A 170 -4.05 -8.12 -6.47
CA SER A 170 -3.76 -9.55 -6.53
C SER A 170 -4.55 -10.41 -5.53
N ARG A 171 -5.43 -9.79 -4.72
CA ARG A 171 -6.24 -10.42 -3.65
C ARG A 171 -5.41 -11.15 -2.58
N LEU A 172 -4.14 -10.80 -2.44
CA LEU A 172 -3.25 -11.38 -1.44
C LEU A 172 -3.52 -10.82 -0.04
N ILE A 173 -3.95 -9.57 0.02
CA ILE A 173 -4.41 -8.91 1.24
C ILE A 173 -5.78 -8.29 0.98
N PRO A 174 -6.66 -8.21 1.98
CA PRO A 174 -7.89 -7.43 1.85
C PRO A 174 -7.56 -5.95 1.63
N LEU A 175 -8.54 -5.18 1.16
CA LEU A 175 -8.40 -3.72 1.07
C LEU A 175 -8.06 -3.16 2.46
N PRO A 176 -6.86 -2.56 2.64
CA PRO A 176 -6.44 -2.10 3.96
C PRO A 176 -7.20 -0.84 4.35
N ARG A 177 -7.48 -0.67 5.65
CA ARG A 177 -8.08 0.57 6.20
C ARG A 177 -7.29 1.81 5.80
N GLN A 178 -5.98 1.67 5.67
CA GLN A 178 -5.05 2.71 5.22
C GLN A 178 -5.39 3.26 3.83
N ALA A 179 -5.95 2.44 2.92
CA ALA A 179 -6.41 2.89 1.60
C ALA A 179 -7.55 3.91 1.74
N MET A 180 -8.58 3.57 2.53
CA MET A 180 -9.73 4.44 2.79
C MET A 180 -9.31 5.74 3.50
N LEU A 181 -8.38 5.65 4.45
CA LEU A 181 -7.84 6.83 5.13
C LEU A 181 -7.05 7.73 4.17
N ALA A 182 -6.21 7.16 3.31
CA ALA A 182 -5.39 7.93 2.39
C ALA A 182 -6.26 8.70 1.38
N ILE A 183 -7.30 8.05 0.84
CA ILE A 183 -8.28 8.72 -0.02
C ILE A 183 -8.98 9.83 0.77
N GLY A 184 -9.49 9.53 1.97
CA GLY A 184 -10.19 10.52 2.79
C GLY A 184 -9.32 11.70 3.24
N GLN A 185 -8.00 11.52 3.37
CA GLN A 185 -7.08 12.63 3.68
C GLN A 185 -6.95 13.64 2.53
N ALA A 186 -7.12 13.21 1.29
CA ALA A 186 -7.12 14.08 0.12
C ALA A 186 -8.50 14.71 -0.13
N THR A 187 -9.59 14.00 0.20
CA THR A 187 -10.94 14.37 -0.27
C THR A 187 -11.96 14.69 0.81
N GLU A 188 -11.72 14.41 2.09
CA GLU A 188 -12.74 14.56 3.14
C GLU A 188 -12.45 15.72 4.10
N GLY A 189 -11.65 16.67 3.63
CA GLY A 189 -11.40 17.97 4.23
C GLY A 189 -10.57 17.93 5.52
N VAL A 190 -10.33 19.11 6.08
CA VAL A 190 -9.61 19.30 7.35
C VAL A 190 -10.41 20.19 8.30
N ILE A 191 -10.08 20.12 9.59
CA ILE A 191 -10.61 21.07 10.58
C ILE A 191 -9.64 22.24 10.64
N VAL A 192 -10.12 23.44 10.32
CA VAL A 192 -9.33 24.67 10.37
C VAL A 192 -9.64 25.40 11.66
N GLN A 193 -8.60 25.66 12.45
CA GLN A 193 -8.65 26.55 13.60
C GLN A 193 -8.28 27.96 13.13
N LYS A 194 -9.13 28.96 13.40
CA LYS A 194 -8.77 30.36 13.16
C LYS A 194 -8.04 30.93 14.38
N GLU A 195 -6.98 31.67 14.12
CA GLU A 195 -6.15 32.32 15.16
C GLU A 195 -6.92 33.38 15.97
N ASP A 196 -8.06 33.85 15.47
CA ASP A 196 -8.90 34.89 16.09
C ASP A 196 -9.87 34.38 17.17
N GLY A 197 -9.83 33.08 17.49
CA GLY A 197 -10.72 32.46 18.47
C GLY A 197 -12.13 32.15 17.92
N SER A 198 -12.33 32.22 16.60
CA SER A 198 -13.55 31.75 15.95
C SER A 198 -13.75 30.24 16.15
N PRO A 199 -15.00 29.74 16.11
CA PRO A 199 -15.28 28.32 16.15
C PRO A 199 -14.56 27.56 15.03
N GLU A 200 -14.08 26.36 15.35
CA GLU A 200 -13.53 25.44 14.36
C GLU A 200 -14.56 25.18 13.25
N PHE A 201 -14.10 25.17 12.01
CA PHE A 201 -14.94 24.80 10.88
C PHE A 201 -14.26 23.75 10.02
N VAL A 202 -15.08 22.97 9.32
CA VAL A 202 -14.62 21.97 8.37
C VAL A 202 -14.42 22.67 7.03
N SER A 203 -13.19 22.65 6.52
CA SER A 203 -12.86 23.16 5.20
C SER A 203 -12.73 22.03 4.19
N SER A 204 -13.31 22.26 3.01
CA SER A 204 -13.08 21.46 1.80
C SER A 204 -12.17 22.18 0.80
N ASP A 205 -11.64 23.36 1.15
CA ASP A 205 -10.71 24.07 0.28
C ASP A 205 -9.39 23.28 0.19
N PRO A 206 -8.92 22.91 -1.01
CA PRO A 206 -7.65 22.20 -1.19
C PRO A 206 -6.46 22.90 -0.53
N HIS A 207 -6.48 24.24 -0.41
CA HIS A 207 -5.37 25.00 0.19
C HIS A 207 -5.22 24.77 1.69
N ASP A 208 -6.31 24.44 2.38
CA ASP A 208 -6.27 24.16 3.81
C ASP A 208 -5.68 22.77 4.10
N ILE A 209 -5.51 21.93 3.06
CA ILE A 209 -4.95 20.59 3.17
C ILE A 209 -3.42 20.65 3.14
N GLU A 210 -2.81 20.49 4.30
CA GLU A 210 -1.35 20.33 4.41
C GLU A 210 -0.86 19.12 3.58
N GLN A 211 0.23 19.29 2.83
CA GLN A 211 0.82 18.23 1.97
C GLN A 211 -0.21 17.64 0.98
N LEU A 212 -1.01 18.51 0.36
CA LEU A 212 -2.05 18.13 -0.59
C LEU A 212 -1.49 17.25 -1.72
N ASP A 213 -0.38 17.67 -2.32
CA ASP A 213 0.39 16.94 -3.32
C ASP A 213 0.63 15.46 -2.97
N MET A 214 1.20 15.20 -1.80
CA MET A 214 1.49 13.87 -1.29
C MET A 214 0.21 13.06 -1.09
N LYS A 215 -0.81 13.67 -0.49
CA LYS A 215 -2.09 12.99 -0.21
C LYS A 215 -2.83 12.63 -1.50
N VAL A 216 -2.84 13.53 -2.47
CA VAL A 216 -3.43 13.32 -3.81
C VAL A 216 -2.69 12.19 -4.53
N ALA A 217 -1.36 12.20 -4.54
CA ALA A 217 -0.56 11.14 -5.16
C ALA A 217 -0.81 9.76 -4.53
N VAL A 218 -0.89 9.69 -3.20
CA VAL A 218 -1.20 8.43 -2.51
C VAL A 218 -2.63 7.97 -2.79
N ALA A 219 -3.61 8.88 -2.79
CA ALA A 219 -4.99 8.54 -3.09
C ALA A 219 -5.14 8.03 -4.54
N ALA A 220 -4.42 8.64 -5.48
CA ALA A 220 -4.40 8.25 -6.89
C ALA A 220 -3.94 6.81 -7.08
N ILE A 221 -2.85 6.42 -6.41
CA ILE A 221 -2.34 5.03 -6.39
C ILE A 221 -3.45 4.03 -6.08
N TRP A 222 -4.25 4.31 -5.05
CA TRP A 222 -5.33 3.44 -4.62
C TRP A 222 -6.49 3.41 -5.60
N ILE A 223 -6.97 4.57 -6.02
CA ILE A 223 -8.16 4.68 -6.87
C ILE A 223 -7.89 4.06 -8.24
N GLN A 224 -6.78 4.40 -8.88
CA GLN A 224 -6.48 3.95 -10.25
C GLN A 224 -6.37 2.42 -10.37
N ARG A 225 -5.90 1.74 -9.31
CA ARG A 225 -5.58 0.30 -9.35
C ARG A 225 -6.61 -0.58 -8.64
N THR A 226 -7.23 -0.07 -7.57
CA THR A 226 -8.15 -0.86 -6.73
C THR A 226 -9.60 -0.35 -6.76
N SER A 227 -9.90 0.63 -7.63
CA SER A 227 -11.24 1.13 -7.97
C SER A 227 -12.34 0.05 -7.92
N HIS A 228 -12.14 -1.03 -8.66
CA HIS A 228 -13.09 -2.13 -8.80
C HIS A 228 -13.31 -2.96 -7.52
N VAL A 229 -12.36 -2.89 -6.57
CA VAL A 229 -12.42 -3.58 -5.27
C VAL A 229 -13.25 -2.78 -4.27
N PHE A 230 -13.19 -1.45 -4.31
CA PHE A 230 -13.87 -0.60 -3.32
C PHE A 230 -15.39 -0.77 -3.33
N TRP A 231 -16.00 -0.98 -4.50
CA TRP A 231 -17.45 -1.22 -4.62
C TRP A 231 -17.87 -2.60 -4.09
N ARG A 232 -17.05 -3.64 -4.27
CA ARG A 232 -17.43 -5.05 -4.00
C ARG A 232 -17.00 -5.58 -2.63
N SER A 233 -15.97 -5.00 -2.02
CA SER A 233 -15.31 -5.57 -0.84
C SER A 233 -15.36 -4.67 0.39
N ASN A 234 -16.35 -3.79 0.47
CA ASN A 234 -16.41 -2.77 1.49
C ASN A 234 -16.43 -3.39 2.92
N PRO A 235 -15.43 -3.09 3.77
CA PRO A 235 -15.53 -3.40 5.19
C PRO A 235 -16.60 -2.47 5.76
N ARG A 236 -17.73 -3.05 6.19
CA ARG A 236 -18.84 -2.35 6.87
C ARG A 236 -18.38 -1.36 7.95
N ASP A 237 -17.20 -1.61 8.50
CA ASP A 237 -16.60 -0.88 9.61
C ASP A 237 -16.02 0.50 9.23
N THR A 238 -15.83 0.81 7.94
CA THR A 238 -15.18 2.08 7.53
C THR A 238 -16.12 3.15 7.00
N ILE A 239 -17.40 2.84 6.74
CA ILE A 239 -18.35 3.78 6.13
C ILE A 239 -18.67 4.97 7.05
N SER A 240 -18.72 4.73 8.37
CA SER A 240 -18.91 5.77 9.39
C SER A 240 -17.61 6.49 9.76
N GLU A 241 -16.47 5.93 9.33
CA GLU A 241 -15.14 6.50 9.52
C GLU A 241 -14.78 7.39 8.33
N GLY A 242 -14.01 8.45 8.58
CA GLY A 242 -13.61 9.38 7.52
C GLY A 242 -13.17 10.74 8.05
N GLY A 243 -12.83 11.60 7.11
CA GLY A 243 -12.52 13.00 7.34
C GLY A 243 -13.73 13.80 7.80
N PRO A 244 -13.47 15.01 8.33
CA PRO A 244 -14.48 15.86 8.95
C PRO A 244 -15.64 16.20 8.02
N PHE A 245 -15.39 16.37 6.70
CA PHE A 245 -16.43 16.71 5.73
C PHE A 245 -17.40 15.54 5.54
N TRP A 246 -16.88 14.34 5.29
CA TRP A 246 -17.71 13.14 5.16
C TRP A 246 -18.52 12.86 6.42
N LYS A 247 -17.93 12.99 7.61
CA LYS A 247 -18.63 12.76 8.88
C LYS A 247 -19.88 13.64 9.05
N ARG A 248 -19.82 14.88 8.56
CA ARG A 248 -20.97 15.81 8.59
C ARG A 248 -22.08 15.34 7.66
N ILE A 249 -21.74 14.87 6.47
CA ILE A 249 -22.68 14.35 5.47
C ILE A 249 -23.30 13.03 5.99
N TYR A 250 -22.46 12.10 6.43
CA TYR A 250 -22.85 10.81 6.98
C TYR A 250 -23.86 10.95 8.12
N ALA A 251 -23.63 11.86 9.08
CA ALA A 251 -24.53 12.04 10.23
C ALA A 251 -25.96 12.48 9.86
N ASN A 252 -26.13 13.10 8.69
CA ASN A 252 -27.44 13.47 8.17
C ASN A 252 -28.05 12.31 7.38
N LEU A 253 -27.30 11.75 6.43
CA LEU A 253 -27.77 10.67 5.55
C LEU A 253 -28.09 9.39 6.33
N SER A 254 -27.28 9.01 7.33
CA SER A 254 -27.47 7.78 8.09
C SER A 254 -28.79 7.76 8.90
N LYS A 255 -29.42 8.92 9.10
CA LYS A 255 -30.73 9.04 9.75
C LYS A 255 -31.89 8.88 8.76
N GLU A 256 -31.66 9.25 7.51
CA GLU A 256 -32.68 9.27 6.45
C GLU A 256 -32.70 7.96 5.65
N ASP A 257 -31.54 7.39 5.34
CA ASP A 257 -31.38 6.10 4.67
C ASP A 257 -30.20 5.31 5.26
N PRO A 258 -30.46 4.27 6.07
CA PRO A 258 -29.40 3.44 6.66
C PRO A 258 -28.82 2.41 5.68
N ASN A 259 -29.24 2.40 4.41
CA ASN A 259 -28.70 1.45 3.43
C ASN A 259 -27.20 1.72 3.18
N HIS A 260 -26.37 0.75 3.55
CA HIS A 260 -24.92 0.87 3.41
C HIS A 260 -24.44 1.08 1.96
N LEU A 261 -25.17 0.56 0.97
CA LEU A 261 -24.83 0.74 -0.44
C LEU A 261 -25.08 2.18 -0.90
N SER A 262 -26.16 2.82 -0.43
CA SER A 262 -26.44 4.22 -0.76
C SER A 262 -25.44 5.15 -0.09
N LEU A 263 -25.14 4.93 1.19
CA LEU A 263 -24.10 5.70 1.91
C LEU A 263 -22.73 5.59 1.24
N TYR A 264 -22.40 4.44 0.65
CA TYR A 264 -21.14 4.29 -0.07
C TYR A 264 -21.13 5.06 -1.40
N ARG A 265 -22.24 5.01 -2.16
CA ARG A 265 -22.40 5.82 -3.38
C ARG A 265 -22.26 7.32 -3.06
N GLU A 266 -22.86 7.77 -1.97
CA GLU A 266 -22.79 9.18 -1.54
C GLU A 266 -21.37 9.57 -1.09
N ARG A 267 -20.60 8.64 -0.54
CA ARG A 267 -19.19 8.90 -0.24
C ARG A 267 -18.34 9.01 -1.51
N LEU A 268 -18.63 8.15 -2.50
CA LEU A 268 -17.94 8.17 -3.78
C LEU A 268 -18.19 9.48 -4.53
N SER A 269 -19.43 10.00 -4.51
CA SER A 269 -19.76 11.30 -5.12
C SER A 269 -19.02 12.46 -4.44
N VAL A 270 -18.84 12.41 -3.11
CA VAL A 270 -18.01 13.38 -2.39
C VAL A 270 -16.57 13.33 -2.89
N TRP A 271 -15.99 12.15 -3.10
CA TRP A 271 -14.62 12.03 -3.61
C TRP A 271 -14.48 12.56 -5.04
N VAL A 272 -15.41 12.21 -5.94
CA VAL A 272 -15.46 12.73 -7.31
C VAL A 272 -15.46 14.25 -7.30
N GLN A 273 -16.36 14.86 -6.53
CA GLN A 273 -16.47 16.31 -6.45
C GLN A 273 -15.17 16.95 -5.96
N GLN A 274 -14.55 16.37 -4.94
CA GLN A 274 -13.37 16.94 -4.31
C GLN A 274 -12.11 16.81 -5.18
N PHE A 275 -11.95 15.70 -5.90
CA PHE A 275 -10.90 15.62 -6.93
C PHE A 275 -11.15 16.59 -8.08
N GLY A 276 -12.41 16.86 -8.45
CA GLY A 276 -12.76 17.94 -9.38
C GLY A 276 -12.39 19.32 -8.86
N GLU A 277 -12.67 19.63 -7.60
CA GLU A 277 -12.28 20.90 -6.99
C GLU A 277 -10.74 21.07 -6.97
N ILE A 278 -9.98 20.00 -6.74
CA ILE A 278 -8.51 20.01 -6.81
C ILE A 278 -8.03 20.19 -8.27
N SER A 279 -8.65 19.49 -9.22
CA SER A 279 -8.28 19.48 -10.64
C SER A 279 -8.69 20.73 -11.41
N GLU A 280 -9.49 21.61 -10.82
CA GLU A 280 -9.88 22.91 -11.43
C GLU A 280 -9.21 24.11 -10.72
N ASN A 281 -8.47 23.87 -9.64
CA ASN A 281 -7.89 24.93 -8.83
C ASN A 281 -6.57 25.44 -9.42
N SER A 282 -6.57 26.66 -9.94
CA SER A 282 -5.41 27.30 -10.58
C SER A 282 -4.20 27.53 -9.66
N ASN A 283 -4.37 27.40 -8.35
CA ASN A 283 -3.31 27.61 -7.37
C ASN A 283 -2.67 26.30 -6.88
N VAL A 284 -3.19 25.15 -7.32
CA VAL A 284 -2.59 23.83 -7.08
C VAL A 284 -1.48 23.60 -8.11
N ALA A 285 -0.42 22.90 -7.73
CA ALA A 285 0.67 22.55 -8.64
C ALA A 285 0.13 21.74 -9.84
N GLU A 286 0.63 22.03 -11.04
CA GLU A 286 0.17 21.44 -12.31
C GLU A 286 0.12 19.91 -12.26
N GLU A 287 1.18 19.29 -11.74
CA GLU A 287 1.25 17.82 -11.58
C GLU A 287 0.19 17.26 -10.62
N THR A 288 -0.10 17.96 -9.52
CA THR A 288 -1.15 17.54 -8.57
C THR A 288 -2.54 17.68 -9.19
N HIS A 289 -2.75 18.73 -9.98
CA HIS A 289 -3.97 18.96 -10.74
C HIS A 289 -4.20 17.87 -11.80
N ASP A 290 -3.15 17.47 -12.53
CA ASP A 290 -3.26 16.43 -13.56
C ASP A 290 -3.57 15.07 -12.95
N ILE A 291 -2.89 14.71 -11.85
CA ILE A 291 -3.20 13.49 -11.09
C ILE A 291 -4.64 13.53 -10.57
N ALA A 292 -5.09 14.65 -10.01
CA ALA A 292 -6.45 14.78 -9.52
C ALA A 292 -7.49 14.60 -10.64
N ARG A 293 -7.21 15.12 -11.85
CA ARG A 293 -8.08 14.94 -13.02
C ARG A 293 -8.16 13.47 -13.44
N GLU A 294 -7.03 12.78 -13.57
CA GLU A 294 -7.04 11.36 -13.92
C GLU A 294 -7.81 10.50 -12.91
N VAL A 295 -7.68 10.84 -11.63
CA VAL A 295 -8.42 10.18 -10.56
C VAL A 295 -9.92 10.48 -10.65
N GLN A 296 -10.31 11.72 -10.90
CA GLN A 296 -11.69 12.12 -11.11
C GLN A 296 -12.31 11.34 -12.27
N ASP A 297 -11.65 11.30 -13.44
CA ASP A 297 -12.12 10.56 -14.62
C ASP A 297 -12.31 9.07 -14.30
N THR A 298 -11.38 8.48 -13.56
CA THR A 298 -11.48 7.08 -13.10
C THR A 298 -12.69 6.86 -12.19
N LEU A 299 -12.92 7.77 -11.23
CA LEU A 299 -14.06 7.68 -10.33
C LEU A 299 -15.39 7.87 -11.05
N ASP A 300 -15.45 8.79 -12.01
CA ASP A 300 -16.63 9.05 -12.83
C ASP A 300 -17.00 7.84 -13.71
N GLU A 301 -16.00 7.14 -14.27
CA GLU A 301 -16.23 5.89 -14.99
C GLU A 301 -16.85 4.83 -14.08
N ILE A 302 -16.30 4.62 -12.88
CA ILE A 302 -16.84 3.67 -11.89
C ILE A 302 -18.26 4.05 -11.50
N TYR A 303 -18.49 5.33 -11.21
CA TYR A 303 -19.79 5.84 -10.82
C TYR A 303 -20.82 5.59 -11.93
N SER A 304 -20.47 5.89 -13.18
CA SER A 304 -21.32 5.72 -14.36
C SER A 304 -21.66 4.26 -14.64
N VAL A 305 -20.66 3.37 -14.69
CA VAL A 305 -20.85 1.92 -14.93
C VAL A 305 -21.78 1.29 -13.89
N HIS A 306 -21.80 1.80 -12.66
CA HIS A 306 -22.61 1.27 -11.57
C HIS A 306 -23.95 2.00 -11.36
N MET A 307 -24.17 3.16 -12.00
CA MET A 307 -25.49 3.78 -12.11
C MET A 307 -26.38 3.07 -13.13
N GLU A 308 -25.82 2.50 -14.20
CA GLU A 308 -26.59 1.83 -15.27
C GLU A 308 -27.08 0.42 -14.92
N LEU A 309 -26.56 -0.17 -13.84
CA LEU A 309 -26.90 -1.55 -13.41
C LEU A 309 -28.09 -1.66 -12.45
N TYR A 310 -28.78 -0.54 -12.16
CA TYR A 310 -29.94 -0.46 -11.26
C TYR A 310 -30.99 0.53 -11.79
#